data_AF-A0A1E4KGK3-F1
#
_entry.id   AF-A0A1E4KGK3-F1
#
_cell.length_a   1.000
_cell.length_b   1.000
_cell.length_c   1.000
_cell.angle_alpha   90.00
_cell.angle_beta   90.00
_cell.angle_gamma   90.00
#
_symmetry.space_group_name_H-M   'P 1'
#
loop_
_entity.id
_entity.type
_entity.pdbx_description
1 polymer ?
#
loop_
_entity_poly.entity_id
_entity_poly.type
_entity_poly.pdbx_seq_one_letter_code
_entity_poly.pdbx_strand_id
1 'polypeptide(L)'
;MSPRRVPRLGALSLALLMCMAVVAPHAEASDKKASREREALRRVQQQLSQAQGDLAAAEQEKATLAADLEKAQASSKAEAGKVASLQHGLGTSKQQLTAVTSELAQVKETLATTAQQLVETRKTLAETTQTLQQTEAEKRNLETVKASNERDIASCERKNLALYGLGRSLMDRFEHKSCGEILAEKEPFSGLKKVETENLMEEYRDKLDEQKLVKAPGG
;
A
#
# COMPACT_ATOMS: atom_id res chain seq x y z
N MET A 1 -46.21 -111.76 48.90
CA MET A 1 -44.88 -112.16 49.43
C MET A 1 -44.22 -113.14 48.48
N SER A 2 -42.90 -113.27 48.50
CA SER A 2 -42.16 -114.32 47.78
C SER A 2 -42.33 -115.69 48.45
N PRO A 3 -42.30 -116.78 47.68
CA PRO A 3 -41.53 -117.97 48.08
C PRO A 3 -40.55 -118.42 46.98
N ARG A 4 -39.78 -119.49 47.27
CA ARG A 4 -38.70 -120.03 46.44
C ARG A 4 -38.89 -121.53 46.17
N ARG A 5 -38.28 -122.01 45.06
CA ARG A 5 -37.70 -123.36 44.81
C ARG A 5 -38.62 -124.57 44.45
N VAL A 6 -38.34 -125.14 43.26
CA VAL A 6 -38.10 -126.56 42.85
C VAL A 6 -38.60 -127.72 43.76
N PRO A 7 -39.04 -128.91 43.22
CA PRO A 7 -38.15 -129.73 42.35
C PRO A 7 -38.72 -130.80 41.35
N ARG A 8 -37.84 -131.31 40.44
CA ARG A 8 -37.80 -132.69 39.83
C ARG A 8 -38.96 -133.10 38.86
N LEU A 9 -38.93 -134.16 38.02
CA LEU A 9 -37.90 -135.17 37.58
C LEU A 9 -38.27 -135.85 36.23
N GLY A 10 -37.28 -136.15 35.37
CA GLY A 10 -37.28 -137.25 34.35
C GLY A 10 -38.17 -137.13 33.07
N ALA A 11 -38.04 -137.99 32.03
CA ALA A 11 -36.92 -138.85 31.59
C ALA A 11 -37.16 -139.46 30.17
N LEU A 12 -36.09 -139.62 29.34
CA LEU A 12 -35.96 -140.48 28.12
C LEU A 12 -36.89 -140.13 26.90
N SER A 13 -36.66 -140.52 25.64
CA SER A 13 -35.73 -141.49 25.00
C SER A 13 -35.23 -140.92 23.63
N LEU A 14 -33.97 -141.09 23.20
CA LEU A 14 -33.42 -142.18 22.34
C LEU A 14 -34.14 -142.31 20.97
N ALA A 15 -33.52 -142.27 19.77
CA ALA A 15 -32.10 -142.26 19.33
C ALA A 15 -31.86 -141.16 18.24
N LEU A 16 -30.93 -141.15 17.26
CA LEU A 16 -29.93 -142.10 16.71
C LEU A 16 -28.67 -141.35 16.15
N LEU A 17 -27.95 -141.93 15.17
CA LEU A 17 -26.61 -141.51 14.68
C LEU A 17 -26.59 -140.38 13.65
N MET A 18 -25.47 -139.64 13.64
CA MET A 18 -25.09 -138.58 12.70
C MET A 18 -23.62 -138.81 12.25
N CYS A 19 -23.20 -138.40 11.04
CA CYS A 19 -21.86 -138.71 10.53
C CYS A 19 -21.28 -137.68 9.53
N MET A 20 -19.97 -137.46 9.62
CA MET A 20 -19.01 -136.83 8.66
C MET A 20 -18.87 -135.29 8.49
N ALA A 21 -17.60 -134.92 8.21
CA ALA A 21 -17.10 -133.79 7.40
C ALA A 21 -16.99 -132.33 7.94
N VAL A 22 -16.05 -132.12 8.87
CA VAL A 22 -14.88 -131.20 8.75
C VAL A 22 -14.98 -129.89 7.91
N VAL A 23 -15.23 -128.78 8.63
CA VAL A 23 -14.59 -127.42 8.60
C VAL A 23 -13.29 -127.26 7.74
N ALA A 24 -13.00 -126.18 7.00
CA ALA A 24 -13.78 -124.99 6.57
C ALA A 24 -13.22 -124.28 5.28
N PRO A 25 -12.71 -123.02 5.27
CA PRO A 25 -13.42 -121.91 4.60
C PRO A 25 -12.74 -121.29 3.35
N HIS A 26 -13.53 -120.51 2.57
CA HIS A 26 -13.04 -119.65 1.49
C HIS A 26 -13.39 -118.17 1.75
N ALA A 27 -12.38 -117.30 1.93
CA ALA A 27 -12.59 -115.88 2.29
C ALA A 27 -11.52 -114.87 1.82
N GLU A 28 -10.68 -115.17 0.82
CA GLU A 28 -9.53 -114.30 0.46
C GLU A 28 -9.75 -113.36 -0.75
N ALA A 29 -10.84 -113.49 -1.51
CA ALA A 29 -11.07 -112.69 -2.71
C ALA A 29 -11.48 -111.22 -2.44
N SER A 30 -11.81 -110.88 -1.18
CA SER A 30 -12.34 -109.56 -0.80
C SER A 30 -11.25 -108.56 -0.39
N ASP A 31 -10.23 -109.02 0.35
CA ASP A 31 -9.33 -108.13 1.12
C ASP A 31 -8.45 -107.24 0.23
N LYS A 32 -8.03 -107.75 -0.95
CA LYS A 32 -7.25 -106.98 -1.94
C LYS A 32 -8.03 -105.84 -2.61
N LYS A 33 -9.36 -105.79 -2.47
CA LYS A 33 -10.18 -104.61 -2.84
C LYS A 33 -10.25 -103.64 -1.65
N ALA A 34 -10.57 -104.15 -0.46
CA ALA A 34 -10.64 -103.37 0.76
C ALA A 34 -9.34 -102.62 1.10
N SER A 35 -8.15 -103.18 0.81
CA SER A 35 -6.88 -102.47 1.02
C SER A 35 -6.71 -101.29 0.05
N ARG A 36 -7.03 -101.47 -1.24
CA ARG A 36 -6.99 -100.41 -2.26
C ARG A 36 -7.99 -99.31 -1.98
N GLU A 37 -9.18 -99.66 -1.50
CA GLU A 37 -10.22 -98.71 -1.07
C GLU A 37 -9.74 -97.89 0.15
N ARG A 38 -9.06 -98.51 1.12
CA ARG A 38 -8.45 -97.81 2.26
C ARG A 38 -7.30 -96.87 1.85
N GLU A 39 -6.48 -97.26 0.87
CA GLU A 39 -5.43 -96.39 0.31
C GLU A 39 -6.01 -95.22 -0.48
N ALA A 40 -7.05 -95.45 -1.28
CA ALA A 40 -7.78 -94.40 -1.99
C ALA A 40 -8.44 -93.42 -1.01
N LEU A 41 -9.12 -93.93 0.03
CA LEU A 41 -9.70 -93.11 1.10
C LEU A 41 -8.64 -92.28 1.82
N ARG A 42 -7.47 -92.83 2.14
CA ARG A 42 -6.35 -92.06 2.72
C ARG A 42 -5.88 -90.93 1.81
N ARG A 43 -5.75 -91.18 0.49
CA ARG A 43 -5.38 -90.14 -0.48
C ARG A 43 -6.44 -89.04 -0.56
N VAL A 44 -7.72 -89.41 -0.64
CA VAL A 44 -8.84 -88.44 -0.65
C VAL A 44 -8.90 -87.64 0.65
N GLN A 45 -8.65 -88.28 1.80
CA GLN A 45 -8.63 -87.62 3.11
C GLN A 45 -7.43 -86.66 3.27
N GLN A 46 -6.27 -87.02 2.71
CA GLN A 46 -5.11 -86.13 2.64
C GLN A 46 -5.35 -84.96 1.67
N GLN A 47 -5.95 -85.20 0.50
CA GLN A 47 -6.35 -84.15 -0.44
C GLN A 47 -7.40 -83.21 0.16
N LEU A 48 -8.36 -83.73 0.94
CA LEU A 48 -9.33 -82.92 1.67
C LEU A 48 -8.65 -82.03 2.72
N SER A 49 -7.74 -82.59 3.51
CA SER A 49 -6.98 -81.83 4.51
C SER A 49 -6.09 -80.75 3.86
N GLN A 50 -5.53 -81.02 2.69
CA GLN A 50 -4.71 -80.06 1.96
C GLN A 50 -5.57 -78.96 1.35
N ALA A 51 -6.67 -79.30 0.66
CA ALA A 51 -7.63 -78.34 0.14
C ALA A 51 -8.28 -77.47 1.23
N GLN A 52 -8.47 -78.00 2.45
CA GLN A 52 -8.90 -77.22 3.61
C GLN A 52 -7.83 -76.23 4.08
N GLY A 53 -6.55 -76.62 4.06
CA GLY A 53 -5.43 -75.72 4.33
C GLY A 53 -5.28 -74.62 3.28
N ASP A 54 -5.35 -75.00 1.99
CA ASP A 54 -5.28 -74.08 0.85
C ASP A 54 -6.45 -73.09 0.85
N LEU A 55 -7.66 -73.54 1.21
CA LEU A 55 -8.85 -72.69 1.34
C LEU A 55 -8.74 -71.72 2.53
N ALA A 56 -8.27 -72.19 3.69
CA ALA A 56 -8.02 -71.31 4.85
C ALA A 56 -6.93 -70.27 4.56
N ALA A 57 -5.87 -70.65 3.84
CA ALA A 57 -4.84 -69.73 3.36
C ALA A 57 -5.42 -68.69 2.39
N ALA A 58 -6.22 -69.11 1.40
CA ALA A 58 -6.87 -68.21 0.45
C ALA A 58 -7.92 -67.28 1.09
N GLU A 59 -8.60 -67.71 2.15
CA GLU A 59 -9.47 -66.85 2.96
C GLU A 59 -8.66 -65.82 3.76
N GLN A 60 -7.53 -66.22 4.35
CA GLN A 60 -6.63 -65.31 5.05
C GLN A 60 -5.97 -64.29 4.10
N GLU A 61 -5.53 -64.70 2.91
CA GLU A 61 -5.02 -63.80 1.87
C GLU A 61 -6.09 -62.83 1.37
N LYS A 62 -7.35 -63.29 1.20
CA LYS A 62 -8.46 -62.38 0.87
C LYS A 62 -8.72 -61.36 1.97
N ALA A 63 -8.60 -61.76 3.24
CA ALA A 63 -8.77 -60.85 4.37
C ALA A 63 -7.65 -59.79 4.45
N THR A 64 -6.38 -60.16 4.21
CA THR A 64 -5.28 -59.18 4.16
C THR A 64 -5.37 -58.27 2.94
N LEU A 65 -5.64 -58.81 1.75
CA LEU A 65 -5.80 -58.02 0.53
C LEU A 65 -7.00 -57.06 0.61
N ALA A 66 -8.10 -57.45 1.25
CA ALA A 66 -9.22 -56.55 1.51
C ALA A 66 -8.84 -55.40 2.47
N ALA A 67 -8.18 -55.72 3.59
CA ALA A 67 -7.72 -54.72 4.54
C ALA A 67 -6.68 -53.74 3.95
N ASP A 68 -5.80 -54.21 3.06
CA ASP A 68 -4.85 -53.36 2.36
C ASP A 68 -5.50 -52.54 1.24
N LEU A 69 -6.55 -53.04 0.58
CA LEU A 69 -7.39 -52.25 -0.32
C LEU A 69 -8.12 -51.11 0.42
N GLU A 70 -8.67 -51.37 1.60
CA GLU A 70 -9.30 -50.33 2.44
C GLU A 70 -8.28 -49.27 2.87
N LYS A 71 -7.09 -49.67 3.33
CA LYS A 71 -5.99 -48.74 3.65
C LYS A 71 -5.58 -47.90 2.44
N ALA A 72 -5.43 -48.52 1.26
CA ALA A 72 -5.05 -47.83 0.02
C ALA A 72 -6.15 -46.87 -0.47
N GLN A 73 -7.43 -47.22 -0.32
CA GLN A 73 -8.52 -46.27 -0.57
C GLN A 73 -8.54 -45.12 0.45
N ALA A 74 -8.27 -45.39 1.73
CA ALA A 74 -8.23 -44.38 2.78
C ALA A 74 -7.07 -43.39 2.57
N SER A 75 -5.87 -43.88 2.25
CA SER A 75 -4.72 -43.02 1.93
C SER A 75 -4.96 -42.22 0.64
N SER A 76 -5.48 -42.85 -0.43
CA SER A 76 -5.81 -42.16 -1.68
C SER A 76 -6.85 -41.05 -1.48
N LYS A 77 -7.91 -41.29 -0.69
CA LYS A 77 -8.90 -40.26 -0.32
C LYS A 77 -8.27 -39.13 0.50
N ALA A 78 -7.37 -39.44 1.43
CA ALA A 78 -6.67 -38.43 2.22
C ALA A 78 -5.69 -37.60 1.38
N GLU A 79 -5.01 -38.20 0.39
CA GLU A 79 -4.13 -37.48 -0.53
C GLU A 79 -4.91 -36.63 -1.53
N ALA A 80 -6.02 -37.13 -2.08
CA ALA A 80 -6.93 -36.33 -2.90
C ALA A 80 -7.44 -35.09 -2.13
N GLY A 81 -7.77 -35.23 -0.85
CA GLY A 81 -8.13 -34.11 0.04
C GLY A 81 -6.99 -33.09 0.24
N LYS A 82 -5.74 -33.56 0.41
CA LYS A 82 -4.55 -32.69 0.47
C LYS A 82 -4.28 -31.97 -0.85
N VAL A 83 -4.43 -32.66 -1.99
CA VAL A 83 -4.25 -32.07 -3.32
C VAL A 83 -5.30 -30.98 -3.56
N ALA A 84 -6.56 -31.23 -3.21
CA ALA A 84 -7.63 -30.24 -3.34
C ALA A 84 -7.39 -28.99 -2.46
N SER A 85 -6.95 -29.15 -1.21
CA SER A 85 -6.67 -28.01 -0.34
C SER A 85 -5.41 -27.23 -0.77
N LEU A 86 -4.37 -27.90 -1.26
CA LEU A 86 -3.19 -27.26 -1.85
C LEU A 86 -3.53 -26.50 -3.15
N GLN A 87 -4.38 -27.07 -4.01
CA GLN A 87 -4.87 -26.39 -5.22
C GLN A 87 -5.67 -25.13 -4.88
N HIS A 88 -6.56 -25.20 -3.88
CA HIS A 88 -7.30 -24.03 -3.41
C HIS A 88 -6.35 -22.97 -2.80
N GLY A 89 -5.40 -23.37 -1.95
CA GLY A 89 -4.42 -22.46 -1.36
C GLY A 89 -3.55 -21.77 -2.41
N LEU A 90 -3.10 -22.50 -3.44
CA LEU A 90 -2.37 -21.94 -4.58
C LEU A 90 -3.22 -21.00 -5.43
N GLY A 91 -4.51 -21.30 -5.60
CA GLY A 91 -5.49 -20.40 -6.23
C GLY A 91 -5.62 -19.07 -5.49
N THR A 92 -5.87 -19.12 -4.18
CA THR A 92 -5.97 -17.93 -3.32
C THR A 92 -4.67 -17.15 -3.26
N SER A 93 -3.52 -17.82 -3.13
CA SER A 93 -2.20 -17.18 -3.15
C SER A 93 -1.91 -16.49 -4.49
N LYS A 94 -2.30 -17.09 -5.62
CA LYS A 94 -2.18 -16.47 -6.94
C LYS A 94 -3.08 -15.23 -7.10
N GLN A 95 -4.31 -15.27 -6.57
CA GLN A 95 -5.20 -14.10 -6.53
C GLN A 95 -4.61 -12.96 -5.69
N GLN A 96 -4.10 -13.27 -4.49
CA GLN A 96 -3.41 -12.32 -3.62
C GLN A 96 -2.17 -11.71 -4.31
N LEU A 97 -1.35 -12.53 -4.98
CA LEU A 97 -0.22 -12.06 -5.76
C LEU A 97 -0.66 -11.05 -6.84
N THR A 98 -1.70 -11.37 -7.61
CA THR A 98 -2.20 -10.46 -8.65
C THR A 98 -2.73 -9.13 -8.08
N ALA A 99 -3.45 -9.18 -6.95
CA ALA A 99 -3.93 -7.98 -6.27
C ALA A 99 -2.77 -7.10 -5.80
N VAL A 100 -1.81 -7.66 -5.06
CA VAL A 100 -0.63 -6.94 -4.56
C VAL A 100 0.22 -6.39 -5.71
N THR A 101 0.35 -7.08 -6.84
CA THR A 101 1.05 -6.52 -8.01
C THR A 101 0.30 -5.35 -8.66
N SER A 102 -1.04 -5.34 -8.62
CA SER A 102 -1.86 -4.24 -9.13
C SER A 102 -1.79 -3.02 -8.20
N GLU A 103 -1.91 -3.23 -6.89
CA GLU A 103 -1.74 -2.20 -5.86
C GLU A 103 -0.33 -1.58 -5.94
N LEU A 104 0.71 -2.41 -6.08
CA LEU A 104 2.09 -1.94 -6.20
C LEU A 104 2.36 -1.16 -7.50
N ALA A 105 1.62 -1.45 -8.57
CA ALA A 105 1.66 -0.62 -9.80
C ALA A 105 0.98 0.75 -9.55
N GLN A 106 -0.22 0.76 -8.97
CA GLN A 106 -0.96 1.98 -8.66
C GLN A 106 -0.24 2.89 -7.64
N VAL A 107 0.42 2.29 -6.64
CA VAL A 107 1.27 3.02 -5.67
C VAL A 107 2.49 3.63 -6.34
N LYS A 108 3.10 2.97 -7.33
CA LYS A 108 4.22 3.55 -8.12
C LYS A 108 3.76 4.69 -9.02
N GLU A 109 2.61 4.56 -9.67
CA GLU A 109 2.04 5.60 -10.52
C GLU A 109 1.68 6.85 -9.70
N THR A 110 0.95 6.69 -8.59
CA THR A 110 0.62 7.79 -7.68
C THR A 110 1.85 8.42 -7.03
N LEU A 111 2.88 7.63 -6.69
CA LEU A 111 4.17 8.16 -6.21
C LEU A 111 4.89 9.00 -7.29
N ALA A 112 4.88 8.56 -8.55
CA ALA A 112 5.47 9.31 -9.65
C ALA A 112 4.70 10.62 -9.91
N THR A 113 3.37 10.58 -9.94
CA THR A 113 2.51 11.76 -10.12
C THR A 113 2.69 12.77 -8.99
N THR A 114 2.68 12.32 -7.72
CA THR A 114 2.88 13.21 -6.57
C THR A 114 4.29 13.78 -6.49
N ALA A 115 5.32 13.02 -6.92
CA ALA A 115 6.68 13.55 -7.04
C ALA A 115 6.77 14.65 -8.11
N GLN A 116 6.12 14.49 -9.28
CA GLN A 116 6.04 15.53 -10.31
C GLN A 116 5.31 16.79 -9.81
N GLN A 117 4.14 16.62 -9.17
CA GLN A 117 3.37 17.71 -8.57
C GLN A 117 4.18 18.46 -7.51
N LEU A 118 4.96 17.76 -6.69
CA LEU A 118 5.83 18.36 -5.68
C LEU A 118 6.99 19.17 -6.29
N VAL A 119 7.55 18.73 -7.42
CA VAL A 119 8.58 19.49 -8.16
C VAL A 119 7.98 20.77 -8.75
N GLU A 120 6.85 20.68 -9.46
CA GLU A 120 6.23 21.86 -10.07
C GLU A 120 5.74 22.85 -9.01
N THR A 121 5.12 22.36 -7.92
CA THR A 121 4.69 23.22 -6.80
C THR A 121 5.87 23.97 -6.16
N ARG A 122 7.04 23.31 -6.01
CA ARG A 122 8.26 23.96 -5.50
C ARG A 122 8.80 25.03 -6.46
N LYS A 123 8.75 24.76 -7.77
CA LYS A 123 9.13 25.72 -8.82
C LYS A 123 8.20 26.94 -8.79
N THR A 124 6.88 26.75 -8.87
CA THR A 124 5.91 27.85 -8.82
C THR A 124 6.02 28.65 -7.52
N LEU A 125 6.27 27.99 -6.38
CA LEU A 125 6.51 28.68 -5.10
C LEU A 125 7.77 29.55 -5.13
N ALA A 126 8.87 29.06 -5.72
CA ALA A 126 10.10 29.84 -5.87
C ALA A 126 9.89 31.04 -6.82
N GLU A 127 9.28 30.83 -7.98
CA GLU A 127 8.95 31.87 -8.96
C GLU A 127 8.03 32.95 -8.35
N THR A 128 7.00 32.53 -7.61
CA THR A 128 6.08 33.44 -6.90
C THR A 128 6.80 34.21 -5.79
N THR A 129 7.68 33.56 -5.03
CA THR A 129 8.45 34.21 -3.96
C THR A 129 9.43 35.24 -4.51
N GLN A 130 10.12 34.94 -5.60
CA GLN A 130 10.99 35.88 -6.30
C GLN A 130 10.20 37.07 -6.85
N THR A 131 9.05 36.81 -7.50
CA THR A 131 8.18 37.86 -8.05
C THR A 131 7.69 38.78 -6.94
N LEU A 132 7.24 38.24 -5.80
CA LEU A 132 6.81 39.02 -4.64
C LEU A 132 7.94 39.91 -4.09
N GLN A 133 9.17 39.38 -3.96
CA GLN A 133 10.33 40.16 -3.50
C GLN A 133 10.68 41.30 -4.48
N GLN A 134 10.57 41.06 -5.79
CA GLN A 134 10.77 42.09 -6.81
C GLN A 134 9.68 43.18 -6.72
N THR A 135 8.40 42.80 -6.67
CA THR A 135 7.29 43.74 -6.52
C THR A 135 7.36 44.53 -5.21
N GLU A 136 7.80 43.94 -4.10
CA GLU A 136 8.04 44.66 -2.85
C GLU A 136 9.18 45.68 -2.95
N ALA A 137 10.28 45.33 -3.63
CA ALA A 137 11.40 46.25 -3.84
C ALA A 137 11.00 47.42 -4.76
N GLU A 138 10.31 47.13 -5.87
CA GLU A 138 9.74 48.14 -6.76
C GLU A 138 8.76 49.06 -6.04
N LYS A 139 7.85 48.51 -5.21
CA LYS A 139 6.93 49.30 -4.38
C LYS A 139 7.68 50.25 -3.44
N ARG A 140 8.69 49.77 -2.70
CA ARG A 140 9.48 50.60 -1.77
C ARG A 140 10.26 51.69 -2.51
N ASN A 141 10.75 51.41 -3.72
CA ASN A 141 11.39 52.40 -4.59
C ASN A 141 10.38 53.46 -5.06
N LEU A 142 9.19 53.05 -5.51
CA LEU A 142 8.11 53.97 -5.92
C LEU A 142 7.60 54.84 -4.75
N GLU A 143 7.47 54.28 -3.55
CA GLU A 143 7.13 55.02 -2.33
C GLU A 143 8.22 56.04 -1.98
N THR A 144 9.50 55.69 -2.15
CA THR A 144 10.64 56.60 -1.93
C THR A 144 10.68 57.74 -2.95
N VAL A 145 10.50 57.43 -4.25
CA VAL A 145 10.44 58.43 -5.33
C VAL A 145 9.24 59.35 -5.15
N LYS A 146 8.06 58.80 -4.85
CA LYS A 146 6.85 59.58 -4.54
C LYS A 146 7.12 60.55 -3.38
N ALA A 147 7.69 60.07 -2.29
CA ALA A 147 7.98 60.90 -1.13
C ALA A 147 9.05 61.98 -1.40
N SER A 148 9.95 61.79 -2.38
CA SER A 148 10.79 62.88 -2.88
C SER A 148 9.97 63.89 -3.66
N ASN A 149 9.25 63.44 -4.69
CA ASN A 149 8.44 64.30 -5.55
C ASN A 149 7.45 65.16 -4.74
N GLU A 150 6.83 64.61 -3.68
CA GLU A 150 5.95 65.37 -2.77
C GLU A 150 6.71 66.47 -1.99
N ARG A 151 7.93 66.20 -1.54
CA ARG A 151 8.80 67.21 -0.90
C ARG A 151 9.28 68.28 -1.90
N ASP A 152 9.63 67.86 -3.11
CA ASP A 152 10.15 68.71 -4.17
C ASP A 152 9.05 69.63 -4.73
N ILE A 153 7.83 69.12 -4.95
CA ILE A 153 6.63 69.90 -5.28
C ILE A 153 6.32 70.91 -4.18
N ALA A 154 6.22 70.49 -2.92
CA ALA A 154 5.95 71.40 -1.81
C ALA A 154 7.05 72.49 -1.64
N SER A 155 8.30 72.19 -2.03
CA SER A 155 9.39 73.16 -2.07
C SER A 155 9.21 74.18 -3.20
N CYS A 156 8.86 73.70 -4.41
CA CYS A 156 8.52 74.55 -5.56
C CYS A 156 7.31 75.45 -5.26
N GLU A 157 6.27 74.95 -4.61
CA GLU A 157 5.09 75.73 -4.21
C GLU A 157 5.46 76.86 -3.24
N ARG A 158 6.23 76.57 -2.17
CA ARG A 158 6.70 77.59 -1.23
C ARG A 158 7.56 78.64 -1.92
N LYS A 159 8.50 78.23 -2.78
CA LYS A 159 9.36 79.15 -3.55
C LYS A 159 8.57 80.00 -4.56
N ASN A 160 7.56 79.42 -5.20
CA ASN A 160 6.66 80.16 -6.10
C ASN A 160 5.87 81.24 -5.35
N LEU A 161 5.26 80.89 -4.21
CA LEU A 161 4.55 81.84 -3.34
C LEU A 161 5.48 82.95 -2.82
N ALA A 162 6.71 82.63 -2.43
CA ALA A 162 7.71 83.60 -2.00
C ALA A 162 8.12 84.56 -3.15
N LEU A 163 8.38 84.04 -4.35
CA LEU A 163 8.69 84.84 -5.54
C LEU A 163 7.50 85.73 -5.97
N TYR A 164 6.27 85.22 -5.90
CA TYR A 164 5.07 86.00 -6.18
C TYR A 164 4.88 87.15 -5.17
N GLY A 165 5.06 86.87 -3.87
CA GLY A 165 5.03 87.88 -2.82
C GLY A 165 6.10 88.95 -3.01
N LEU A 166 7.36 88.54 -3.28
CA LEU A 166 8.47 89.45 -3.53
C LEU A 166 8.22 90.34 -4.76
N GLY A 167 7.71 89.75 -5.85
CA GLY A 167 7.32 90.50 -7.06
C GLY A 167 6.19 91.49 -6.81
N ARG A 168 5.20 91.13 -5.97
CA ARG A 168 4.15 92.05 -5.52
C ARG A 168 4.71 93.21 -4.69
N SER A 169 5.56 92.93 -3.70
CA SER A 169 6.21 93.98 -2.90
C SER A 169 7.14 94.88 -3.71
N LEU A 170 7.73 94.38 -4.80
CA LEU A 170 8.52 95.19 -5.72
C LEU A 170 7.62 96.12 -6.56
N MET A 171 6.53 95.61 -7.13
CA MET A 171 5.55 96.41 -7.87
C MET A 171 4.92 97.50 -6.99
N ASP A 172 4.47 97.14 -5.79
CA ASP A 172 3.87 98.04 -4.80
C ASP A 172 4.81 99.20 -4.45
N ARG A 173 6.12 98.92 -4.26
CA ARG A 173 7.13 99.94 -3.98
C ARG A 173 7.48 100.84 -5.18
N PHE A 174 7.29 100.36 -6.41
CA PHE A 174 7.38 101.22 -7.61
C PHE A 174 6.13 102.07 -7.83
N GLU A 175 4.94 101.55 -7.50
CA GLU A 175 3.67 102.30 -7.58
C GLU A 175 3.60 103.42 -6.54
N HIS A 176 4.12 103.18 -5.33
CA HIS A 176 4.17 104.16 -4.24
C HIS A 176 5.42 105.06 -4.23
N LYS A 177 6.30 105.02 -5.24
CA LYS A 177 7.49 105.92 -5.32
C LYS A 177 7.01 107.38 -5.40
N SER A 178 7.26 108.16 -4.35
CA SER A 178 6.71 109.50 -4.21
C SER A 178 7.46 110.53 -5.07
N CYS A 179 6.78 111.60 -5.48
CA CYS A 179 7.40 112.70 -6.24
C CYS A 179 8.58 113.36 -5.51
N GLY A 180 8.61 113.30 -4.17
CA GLY A 180 9.74 113.77 -3.36
C GLY A 180 10.97 112.88 -3.47
N GLU A 181 10.78 111.55 -3.47
CA GLU A 181 11.88 110.60 -3.68
C GLU A 181 12.46 110.72 -5.11
N ILE A 182 11.61 110.88 -6.12
CA ILE A 182 12.04 111.07 -7.53
C ILE A 182 12.86 112.37 -7.70
N LEU A 183 12.60 113.39 -6.88
CA LEU A 183 13.39 114.63 -6.86
C LEU A 183 14.72 114.44 -6.09
N ALA A 184 14.69 113.78 -4.94
CA ALA A 184 15.88 113.50 -4.11
C ALA A 184 16.86 112.52 -4.77
N GLU A 185 16.38 111.60 -5.62
CA GLU A 185 17.18 110.67 -6.43
C GLU A 185 18.01 111.40 -7.52
N LYS A 186 17.83 112.72 -7.68
CA LYS A 186 18.59 113.58 -8.62
C LYS A 186 19.57 114.57 -7.95
N GLU A 187 19.78 114.53 -6.63
CA GLU A 187 20.69 115.48 -5.97
C GLU A 187 22.17 115.24 -6.33
N PRO A 188 22.89 116.24 -6.90
CA PRO A 188 24.24 116.04 -7.43
C PRO A 188 25.37 116.14 -6.38
N PHE A 189 25.07 116.46 -5.11
CA PHE A 189 26.09 116.77 -4.10
C PHE A 189 26.27 115.72 -3.00
N SER A 190 25.23 114.96 -2.65
CA SER A 190 25.23 114.08 -1.47
C SER A 190 25.41 112.60 -1.82
N GLY A 191 24.87 112.13 -2.95
CA GLY A 191 24.94 110.74 -3.42
C GLY A 191 24.18 109.71 -2.56
N LEU A 192 23.75 110.07 -1.34
CA LEU A 192 23.14 109.16 -0.36
C LEU A 192 21.96 108.36 -0.92
N LYS A 193 21.03 109.02 -1.61
CA LYS A 193 19.85 108.37 -2.21
C LYS A 193 20.20 107.36 -3.31
N LYS A 194 21.32 107.55 -4.02
CA LYS A 194 21.81 106.58 -5.00
C LYS A 194 22.28 105.30 -4.28
N VAL A 195 23.03 105.44 -3.20
CA VAL A 195 23.49 104.30 -2.38
C VAL A 195 22.33 103.58 -1.69
N GLU A 196 21.32 104.32 -1.20
CA GLU A 196 20.08 103.71 -0.68
C GLU A 196 19.36 102.87 -1.75
N THR A 197 19.22 103.38 -2.97
CA THR A 197 18.60 102.63 -4.08
C THR A 197 19.47 101.43 -4.51
N GLU A 198 20.80 101.55 -4.52
CA GLU A 198 21.72 100.45 -4.86
C GLU A 198 21.67 99.32 -3.82
N ASN A 199 21.80 99.64 -2.53
CA ASN A 199 21.64 98.68 -1.43
C ASN A 199 20.28 97.96 -1.48
N LEU A 200 19.22 98.67 -1.89
CA LEU A 200 17.89 98.09 -2.04
C LEU A 200 17.81 97.11 -3.23
N MET A 201 18.44 97.43 -4.37
CA MET A 201 18.51 96.50 -5.49
C MET A 201 19.30 95.23 -5.13
N GLU A 202 20.36 95.35 -4.33
CA GLU A 202 21.08 94.19 -3.77
C GLU A 202 20.19 93.38 -2.82
N GLU A 203 19.46 94.02 -1.90
CA GLU A 203 18.52 93.34 -0.98
C GLU A 203 17.42 92.55 -1.73
N TYR A 204 16.85 93.09 -2.81
CA TYR A 204 15.89 92.36 -3.65
C TYR A 204 16.55 91.27 -4.50
N ARG A 205 17.79 91.46 -4.96
CA ARG A 205 18.55 90.46 -5.71
C ARG A 205 18.88 89.25 -4.84
N ASP A 206 19.35 89.46 -3.61
CA ASP A 206 19.66 88.38 -2.68
C ASP A 206 18.42 87.55 -2.37
N LYS A 207 17.27 88.19 -2.16
CA LYS A 207 15.97 87.51 -1.99
C LYS A 207 15.53 86.72 -3.23
N LEU A 208 15.83 87.21 -4.45
CA LEU A 208 15.56 86.47 -5.69
C LEU A 208 16.49 85.25 -5.85
N ASP A 209 17.78 85.41 -5.54
CA ASP A 209 18.78 84.33 -5.65
C ASP A 209 18.61 83.27 -4.54
N GLU A 210 18.11 83.61 -3.35
CA GLU A 210 17.70 82.66 -2.30
C GLU A 210 16.52 81.77 -2.75
N GLN A 211 15.48 82.40 -3.33
CA GLN A 211 14.28 81.67 -3.76
C GLN A 211 14.45 80.92 -5.08
N LYS A 212 15.56 81.14 -5.81
CA LYS A 212 15.97 80.43 -7.04
C LYS A 212 15.95 78.90 -6.90
N LEU A 213 15.48 78.20 -7.94
CA LEU A 213 15.59 76.75 -8.04
C LEU A 213 16.97 76.37 -8.61
N VAL A 214 17.84 75.84 -7.74
CA VAL A 214 19.10 75.20 -8.14
C VAL A 214 18.83 73.70 -8.27
N LYS A 215 18.83 73.16 -9.49
CA LYS A 215 18.78 71.71 -9.70
C LYS A 215 20.11 71.11 -9.23
N ALA A 216 20.06 70.13 -8.34
CA ALA A 216 21.26 69.40 -7.92
C ALA A 216 21.86 68.61 -9.10
N PRO A 217 23.20 68.56 -9.25
CA PRO A 217 23.85 67.84 -10.34
C PRO A 217 23.84 66.32 -10.07
N GLY A 218 22.73 65.64 -10.39
CA GLY A 218 22.60 64.20 -10.13
C GLY A 218 21.20 63.61 -10.34
N GLY A 219 20.45 64.09 -11.34
CA GLY A 219 19.14 63.56 -11.74
C GLY A 219 18.74 64.01 -13.13
#